data_AF-A0A7J0AD67-F1
#
_entry.id   AF-A0A7J0AD67-F1
#
_cell.length_a   1.000
_cell.length_b   1.000
_cell.length_c   1.000
_cell.angle_alpha   90.00
_cell.angle_beta   90.00
_cell.angle_gamma   90.00
#
_symmetry.space_group_name_H-M   'P 1'
#
loop_
_entity.id
_entity.type
_entity.pdbx_description
1 polymer ?
#
loop_
_entity_poly.entity_id
_entity_poly.type
_entity_poly.pdbx_seq_one_letter_code
_entity_poly.pdbx_strand_id
1 'polypeptide(L)'
;MGLIIKRTCILIAAIAALCCPSVARGETKVLERSTKKTPEWIASATEGYIVAAVQAPTIAEARSLAEQEITSQMILSVARNVSVNRSNVSSEVVVNGEVESSDSYSSSTAIRGANLPFLKGISLSKAEDVYWVKVRDKDTKTDYYEYFVKYPFSRAEQQRLVAEFEEYDAGKDRELEEIESGYDTVDSMEGIRDALTTLDALSKYYFDDVRSAKVRGLTASYKELPKSIALTGSFTSGNELNVGFTIAGRRFRHHAPVTVKSNCASDLQVDIDDGASVITFDSSDCLPDEENYIEVTARIDSRKLTRRFSLNGLNSGQQNEKFSVVPQGQIVLSADSIDAASRTIGNISVRLTLNNRGTTAFGLKSIELNIPGISTPVIFDNIDGIYSTRGLIQINALAEGTYRVPAVSKSTLHVANGTITVVNPVTQAVERIRLSLPYSCDWE
;
A
#
# COMPACT_ATOMS: atom_id res chain seq x y z
N MET A 1 40.32 -35.07 -10.24
CA MET A 1 39.47 -34.11 -9.50
C MET A 1 38.24 -33.74 -10.35
N GLY A 2 37.40 -34.64 -10.84
CA GLY A 2 37.12 -36.02 -10.48
C GLY A 2 36.29 -36.09 -9.21
N LEU A 3 34.97 -36.28 -9.35
CA LEU A 3 34.02 -36.68 -8.30
C LEU A 3 33.22 -35.59 -7.54
N ILE A 4 32.88 -34.42 -8.10
CA ILE A 4 31.88 -33.50 -7.47
C ILE A 4 30.78 -32.98 -8.44
N ILE A 5 30.93 -33.13 -9.76
CA ILE A 5 29.99 -32.52 -10.76
C ILE A 5 28.82 -33.44 -11.17
N LYS A 6 28.73 -34.68 -10.66
CA LYS A 6 27.75 -35.68 -11.13
C LYS A 6 26.46 -35.83 -10.30
N ARG A 7 26.18 -34.97 -9.31
CA ARG A 7 25.02 -35.14 -8.40
C ARG A 7 23.90 -34.10 -8.52
N THR A 8 24.02 -33.09 -9.38
CA THR A 8 23.04 -31.98 -9.47
C THR A 8 22.07 -32.07 -10.65
N CYS A 9 22.03 -33.18 -11.40
CA CYS A 9 21.09 -33.38 -12.52
C CYS A 9 19.96 -34.39 -12.24
N ILE A 10 19.79 -34.89 -11.01
CA ILE A 10 18.87 -36.00 -10.69
C ILE A 10 17.55 -35.55 -10.01
N LEU A 11 17.29 -34.25 -9.87
CA LEU A 11 16.07 -33.77 -9.16
C LEU A 11 14.86 -33.41 -10.05
N ILE A 12 14.91 -33.64 -11.36
CA ILE A 12 13.75 -33.39 -12.26
C ILE A 12 13.04 -34.70 -12.67
N ALA A 13 13.61 -35.88 -12.39
CA ALA A 13 13.02 -37.17 -12.74
C ALA A 13 12.15 -37.83 -11.64
N ALA A 14 12.01 -37.22 -10.46
CA ALA A 14 11.40 -37.87 -9.28
C ALA A 14 9.98 -37.39 -8.92
N ILE A 15 9.43 -36.38 -9.59
CA ILE A 15 8.07 -35.86 -9.25
C ILE A 15 6.96 -36.56 -10.03
N ALA A 16 7.27 -37.30 -11.10
CA ALA A 16 6.29 -38.13 -11.80
C ALA A 16 5.91 -39.43 -11.04
N ALA A 17 6.44 -39.66 -9.83
CA ALA A 17 6.22 -40.90 -9.07
C ALA A 17 5.61 -40.72 -7.67
N LEU A 18 5.31 -39.48 -7.21
CA LEU A 18 4.93 -39.25 -5.80
C LEU A 18 3.60 -38.53 -5.53
N CYS A 19 2.73 -38.34 -6.53
CA CYS A 19 1.38 -37.78 -6.32
C CYS A 19 0.23 -38.72 -6.76
N CYS A 20 0.40 -40.03 -6.60
CA CYS A 20 -0.75 -40.92 -6.47
C CYS A 20 -0.96 -41.19 -4.97
N PRO A 21 -2.13 -40.91 -4.36
CA PRO A 21 -2.43 -41.54 -3.09
C PRO A 21 -2.28 -43.04 -3.30
N SER A 22 -1.42 -43.66 -2.50
CA SER A 22 -1.17 -45.10 -2.50
C SER A 22 -2.42 -45.83 -2.03
N VAL A 23 -3.39 -45.97 -2.92
CA VAL A 23 -4.39 -47.03 -2.90
C VAL A 23 -3.62 -48.29 -3.26
N ALA A 24 -3.71 -49.31 -2.40
CA ALA A 24 -3.11 -50.61 -2.62
C ALA A 24 -3.41 -51.06 -4.06
N ARG A 25 -2.37 -51.22 -4.89
CA ARG A 25 -2.51 -51.65 -6.29
C ARG A 25 -2.91 -53.13 -6.30
N GLY A 26 -4.21 -53.38 -6.43
CA GLY A 26 -4.74 -54.67 -6.87
C GLY A 26 -4.19 -55.05 -8.25
N GLU A 27 -4.17 -56.35 -8.57
CA GLU A 27 -3.75 -56.80 -9.90
C GLU A 27 -4.61 -56.16 -11.00
N THR A 28 -4.03 -55.37 -11.89
CA THR A 28 -4.77 -54.71 -12.97
C THR A 28 -4.84 -55.57 -14.24
N LYS A 29 -5.96 -55.54 -14.97
CA LYS A 29 -6.13 -56.18 -16.30
C LYS A 29 -6.26 -55.13 -17.39
N VAL A 30 -5.37 -55.16 -18.38
CA VAL A 30 -5.49 -54.33 -19.59
C VAL A 30 -6.63 -54.87 -20.47
N LEU A 31 -7.59 -54.00 -20.80
CA LEU A 31 -8.72 -54.31 -21.67
C LEU A 31 -8.48 -53.87 -23.10
N GLU A 32 -7.94 -52.66 -23.28
CA GLU A 32 -7.75 -52.04 -24.59
C GLU A 32 -6.55 -51.10 -24.56
N ARG A 33 -5.96 -50.83 -25.73
CA ARG A 33 -4.86 -49.87 -25.89
C ARG A 33 -4.96 -49.18 -27.25
N SER A 34 -4.58 -47.92 -27.28
CA SER A 34 -4.50 -47.09 -28.50
C SER A 34 -3.60 -47.68 -29.60
N THR A 35 -2.45 -48.23 -29.21
CA THR A 35 -1.49 -48.89 -30.12
C THR A 35 -0.97 -50.19 -29.51
N LYS A 36 -0.52 -51.14 -30.35
CA LYS A 36 -0.12 -52.49 -29.91
C LYS A 36 1.08 -52.48 -28.95
N LYS A 37 2.08 -51.65 -29.23
CA LYS A 37 3.32 -51.53 -28.43
C LYS A 37 3.25 -50.24 -27.61
N THR A 38 3.62 -50.33 -26.34
CA THR A 38 3.81 -49.15 -25.49
C THR A 38 4.95 -48.30 -26.07
N PRO A 39 4.74 -47.00 -26.33
CA PRO A 39 5.80 -46.13 -26.81
C PRO A 39 6.95 -45.97 -25.82
N GLU A 40 8.18 -45.90 -26.34
CA GLU A 40 9.41 -45.78 -25.52
C GLU A 40 9.50 -44.46 -24.75
N TRP A 41 8.90 -43.40 -25.29
CA TRP A 41 8.89 -42.05 -24.68
C TRP A 41 8.11 -41.99 -23.35
N ILE A 42 7.28 -42.99 -23.04
CA ILE A 42 6.58 -43.08 -21.75
C ILE A 42 7.55 -43.44 -20.61
N ALA A 43 8.57 -44.25 -20.91
CA ALA A 43 9.51 -44.77 -19.90
C ALA A 43 10.84 -44.01 -19.87
N SER A 44 11.05 -43.05 -20.78
CA SER A 44 12.31 -42.33 -20.94
C SER A 44 12.13 -40.82 -20.80
N ALA A 45 13.05 -40.18 -20.06
CA ALA A 45 13.11 -38.72 -20.03
C ALA A 45 13.51 -38.22 -21.42
N THR A 46 12.59 -37.57 -22.12
CA THR A 46 12.83 -37.03 -23.46
C THR A 46 13.11 -35.53 -23.34
N GLU A 47 14.35 -35.11 -23.62
CA GLU A 47 14.70 -33.69 -23.59
C GLU A 47 13.86 -32.90 -24.61
N GLY A 48 13.35 -31.73 -24.19
CA GLY A 48 12.49 -30.89 -25.03
C GLY A 48 11.02 -31.30 -25.04
N TYR A 49 10.58 -32.19 -24.13
CA TYR A 49 9.20 -32.62 -24.01
C TYR A 49 8.71 -32.64 -22.57
N ILE A 50 7.42 -32.36 -22.40
CA ILE A 50 6.64 -32.72 -21.23
C ILE A 50 5.93 -34.05 -21.52
N VAL A 51 6.05 -34.99 -20.59
CA VAL A 51 5.30 -36.26 -20.64
C VAL A 51 4.27 -36.23 -19.52
N ALA A 52 3.01 -35.98 -19.87
CA ALA A 52 1.91 -36.01 -18.91
C ALA A 52 1.31 -37.42 -18.85
N ALA A 53 1.02 -37.90 -17.65
CA ALA A 53 0.41 -39.20 -17.40
C ALA A 53 -0.71 -39.03 -16.38
N VAL A 54 -1.95 -39.34 -16.79
CA VAL A 54 -3.15 -39.15 -15.95
C VAL A 54 -4.04 -40.39 -16.00
N GLN A 55 -4.89 -40.53 -14.99
CA GLN A 55 -5.90 -41.58 -14.92
C GLN A 55 -7.29 -40.97 -14.82
N ALA A 56 -8.24 -41.46 -15.62
CA ALA A 56 -9.63 -41.00 -15.53
C ALA A 56 -10.65 -42.07 -15.97
N PRO A 57 -11.90 -42.02 -15.48
CA PRO A 57 -12.99 -42.89 -15.93
C PRO A 57 -13.27 -42.83 -17.44
N THR A 58 -13.03 -41.69 -18.09
CA THR A 58 -13.30 -41.48 -19.52
C THR A 58 -12.13 -40.83 -20.24
N ILE A 59 -12.02 -41.05 -21.56
CA ILE A 59 -11.00 -40.38 -22.39
C ILE A 59 -11.21 -38.86 -22.40
N ALA A 60 -12.46 -38.38 -22.39
CA ALA A 60 -12.74 -36.94 -22.39
C ALA A 60 -12.22 -36.26 -21.12
N GLU A 61 -12.44 -36.89 -19.97
CA GLU A 61 -11.91 -36.43 -18.69
C GLU A 61 -10.39 -36.56 -18.62
N ALA A 62 -9.82 -37.67 -19.11
CA ALA A 62 -8.38 -37.87 -19.18
C ALA A 62 -7.69 -36.80 -20.05
N ARG A 63 -8.32 -36.38 -21.16
CA ARG A 63 -7.84 -35.28 -22.00
C ARG A 63 -7.78 -33.96 -21.22
N SER A 64 -8.86 -33.61 -20.53
CA SER A 64 -8.92 -32.39 -19.71
C SER A 64 -7.85 -32.39 -18.61
N LEU A 65 -7.70 -33.51 -17.89
CA LEU A 65 -6.67 -33.68 -16.86
C LEU A 65 -5.26 -33.61 -17.44
N ALA A 66 -5.02 -34.17 -18.64
CA ALA A 66 -3.72 -34.08 -19.30
C ALA A 66 -3.37 -32.63 -19.69
N GLU A 67 -4.32 -31.83 -20.17
CA GLU A 67 -4.10 -30.40 -20.45
C GLU A 67 -3.74 -29.62 -19.18
N GLN A 68 -4.44 -29.90 -18.07
CA GLN A 68 -4.15 -29.30 -16.77
C GLN A 68 -2.77 -29.70 -16.25
N GLU A 69 -2.40 -30.98 -16.37
CA GLU A 69 -1.08 -31.47 -15.96
C GLU A 69 0.06 -30.84 -16.78
N ILE A 70 -0.09 -30.75 -18.11
CA ILE A 70 0.89 -30.08 -18.98
C ILE A 70 1.04 -28.61 -18.57
N THR A 71 -0.09 -27.93 -18.33
CA THR A 71 -0.10 -26.53 -17.88
C THR A 71 0.63 -26.36 -16.54
N SER A 72 0.35 -27.25 -15.59
CA SER A 72 1.00 -27.26 -14.28
C SER A 72 2.52 -27.46 -14.39
N GLN A 73 2.97 -28.42 -15.20
CA GLN A 73 4.40 -28.66 -15.41
C GLN A 73 5.11 -27.47 -16.08
N MET A 74 4.45 -26.79 -17.03
CA MET A 74 4.99 -25.56 -17.62
C MET A 74 5.13 -24.44 -16.59
N ILE A 75 4.10 -24.22 -15.76
CA ILE A 75 4.14 -23.23 -14.66
C ILE A 75 5.31 -23.53 -13.72
N LEU A 76 5.46 -24.78 -13.27
CA LEU A 76 6.55 -25.19 -12.38
C LEU A 76 7.93 -25.01 -13.04
N SER A 77 8.03 -25.22 -14.35
CA SER A 77 9.26 -25.01 -15.11
C SER A 77 9.67 -23.54 -15.20
N VAL A 78 8.70 -22.64 -15.40
CA VAL A 78 8.91 -21.18 -15.38
C VAL A 78 9.30 -20.72 -13.96
N ALA A 79 8.52 -21.12 -12.96
CA ALA A 79 8.73 -20.81 -11.55
C ALA A 79 10.15 -21.17 -11.06
N ARG A 80 10.64 -22.38 -11.40
CA ARG A 80 12.01 -22.81 -11.06
C ARG A 80 13.08 -21.95 -11.73
N ASN A 81 12.88 -21.58 -12.99
CA ASN A 81 13.86 -20.81 -13.74
C ASN A 81 13.98 -19.38 -13.17
N VAL A 82 12.85 -18.73 -12.89
CA VAL A 82 12.81 -17.40 -12.26
C VAL A 82 13.45 -17.42 -10.87
N SER A 83 13.17 -18.45 -10.06
CA SER A 83 13.78 -18.61 -8.73
C SER A 83 15.31 -18.75 -8.80
N VAL A 84 15.83 -19.55 -9.75
CA VAL A 84 17.28 -19.72 -9.95
C VAL A 84 17.93 -18.45 -10.52
N ASN A 85 17.23 -17.71 -11.38
CA ASN A 85 17.77 -16.45 -11.92
C ASN A 85 17.82 -15.36 -10.83
N ARG A 86 16.80 -15.26 -9.99
CA ARG A 86 16.77 -14.35 -8.84
C ARG A 86 17.81 -14.73 -7.78
N SER A 87 18.07 -16.01 -7.54
CA SER A 87 19.11 -16.44 -6.60
C SER A 87 20.53 -16.16 -7.10
N ASN A 88 20.77 -16.20 -8.42
CA ASN A 88 22.07 -15.81 -9.00
C ASN A 88 22.32 -14.29 -8.89
N VAL A 89 21.30 -13.46 -9.13
CA VAL A 89 21.38 -12.00 -8.94
C VAL A 89 21.49 -11.64 -7.46
N SER A 90 20.76 -12.34 -6.59
CA SER A 90 20.85 -12.21 -5.14
C SER A 90 22.21 -12.67 -4.61
N SER A 91 22.83 -13.72 -5.16
CA SER A 91 24.15 -14.21 -4.71
C SER A 91 25.30 -13.20 -4.92
N GLU A 92 25.12 -12.18 -5.75
CA GLU A 92 26.06 -11.05 -5.82
C GLU A 92 25.77 -9.97 -4.75
N VAL A 93 24.61 -10.03 -4.09
CA VAL A 93 24.16 -9.13 -3.01
C VAL A 93 23.44 -9.91 -1.90
N VAL A 94 24.15 -10.77 -1.13
CA VAL A 94 23.61 -11.31 0.14
C VAL A 94 24.50 -10.96 1.32
N VAL A 95 24.00 -10.04 2.15
CA VAL A 95 24.19 -10.04 3.61
C VAL A 95 22.93 -10.66 4.20
N ASN A 96 23.09 -11.67 5.07
CA ASN A 96 22.06 -12.36 5.87
C ASN A 96 21.09 -13.32 5.16
N GLY A 97 21.62 -14.43 4.66
CA GLY A 97 21.40 -15.76 5.26
C GLY A 97 19.99 -16.36 5.42
N GLU A 98 18.93 -15.79 4.86
CA GLU A 98 17.59 -16.39 4.93
C GLU A 98 17.15 -16.91 3.54
N VAL A 99 17.05 -18.24 3.44
CA VAL A 99 16.55 -18.94 2.24
C VAL A 99 15.07 -19.24 2.47
N GLU A 100 14.19 -18.48 1.84
CA GLU A 100 12.76 -18.72 1.87
C GLU A 100 12.41 -20.00 1.11
N SER A 101 11.59 -20.86 1.75
CA SER A 101 11.43 -22.26 1.39
C SER A 101 10.60 -22.47 0.11
N SER A 102 11.22 -23.14 -0.88
CA SER A 102 10.70 -23.56 -2.19
C SER A 102 9.34 -24.30 -2.18
N ASP A 103 8.93 -24.88 -1.05
CA ASP A 103 7.80 -25.80 -1.01
C ASP A 103 6.42 -25.10 -0.93
N SER A 104 6.33 -23.92 -0.29
CA SER A 104 5.09 -23.12 -0.25
C SER A 104 4.75 -22.45 -1.59
N TYR A 105 5.75 -22.35 -2.47
CA TYR A 105 5.63 -21.81 -3.83
C TYR A 105 4.99 -22.81 -4.81
N SER A 106 4.99 -24.11 -4.51
CA SER A 106 4.62 -25.15 -5.49
C SER A 106 3.11 -25.39 -5.65
N SER A 107 2.31 -25.31 -4.58
CA SER A 107 0.88 -25.67 -4.62
C SER A 107 -0.05 -24.47 -4.87
N SER A 108 0.33 -23.27 -4.39
CA SER A 108 -0.44 -22.03 -4.56
C SER A 108 -0.30 -21.44 -5.97
N THR A 109 0.87 -21.58 -6.59
CA THR A 109 1.22 -21.04 -7.91
C THR A 109 0.52 -21.78 -9.06
N ALA A 110 0.35 -23.11 -8.95
CA ALA A 110 -0.35 -23.91 -9.96
C ALA A 110 -1.84 -23.52 -10.08
N ILE A 111 -2.49 -23.16 -8.97
CA ILE A 111 -3.92 -22.83 -8.91
C ILE A 111 -4.22 -21.44 -9.49
N ARG A 112 -3.29 -20.48 -9.35
CA ARG A 112 -3.45 -19.11 -9.90
C ARG A 112 -2.88 -18.94 -11.30
N GLY A 113 -1.93 -19.79 -11.70
CA GLY A 113 -1.35 -19.80 -13.05
C GLY A 113 -2.37 -20.10 -14.17
N ALA A 114 -3.50 -20.73 -13.85
CA ALA A 114 -4.58 -21.02 -14.80
C ALA A 114 -5.17 -19.77 -15.49
N ASN A 115 -4.96 -18.57 -14.94
CA ASN A 115 -5.44 -17.31 -15.51
C ASN A 115 -4.36 -16.47 -16.19
N LEU A 116 -3.11 -16.96 -16.29
CA LEU A 116 -2.03 -16.21 -16.92
C LEU A 116 -2.26 -16.10 -18.44
N PRO A 117 -2.26 -14.89 -19.03
CA PRO A 117 -2.61 -14.69 -20.43
C PRO A 117 -1.76 -15.52 -21.41
N PHE A 118 -0.47 -15.68 -21.12
CA PHE A 118 0.49 -16.37 -21.98
C PHE A 118 0.38 -17.91 -21.95
N LEU A 119 -0.35 -18.48 -20.97
CA LEU A 119 -0.60 -19.93 -20.90
C LEU A 119 -1.89 -20.37 -21.63
N LYS A 120 -2.69 -19.43 -22.16
CA LYS A 120 -3.97 -19.71 -22.85
C LYS A 120 -3.83 -20.47 -24.18
N GLY A 121 -2.60 -20.76 -24.64
CA GLY A 121 -2.32 -21.48 -25.88
C GLY A 121 -2.01 -22.97 -25.71
N ILE A 122 -2.08 -23.52 -24.50
CA ILE A 122 -1.82 -24.93 -24.21
C ILE A 122 -3.06 -25.75 -24.58
N SER A 123 -2.89 -26.70 -25.49
CA SER A 123 -3.96 -27.59 -25.97
C SER A 123 -3.36 -28.87 -26.51
N LEU A 124 -4.05 -30.00 -26.32
CA LEU A 124 -3.64 -31.30 -26.89
C LEU A 124 -3.54 -31.31 -28.42
N SER A 125 -4.11 -30.33 -29.12
CA SER A 125 -3.92 -30.15 -30.57
C SER A 125 -2.45 -29.97 -30.97
N LYS A 126 -1.60 -29.50 -30.05
CA LYS A 126 -0.15 -29.34 -30.24
C LYS A 126 0.67 -30.52 -29.72
N ALA A 127 0.02 -31.56 -29.18
CA ALA A 127 0.72 -32.76 -28.73
C ALA A 127 1.37 -33.47 -29.93
N GLU A 128 2.59 -33.97 -29.74
CA GLU A 128 3.29 -34.73 -30.77
C GLU A 128 2.77 -36.17 -30.84
N ASP A 129 2.48 -36.75 -29.68
CA ASP A 129 1.96 -38.12 -29.59
C ASP A 129 1.08 -38.30 -28.36
N VAL A 130 0.17 -39.27 -28.44
CA VAL A 130 -0.77 -39.63 -27.38
C VAL A 130 -0.89 -41.14 -27.32
N TYR A 131 -0.78 -41.69 -26.12
CA TYR A 131 -1.00 -43.11 -25.85
C TYR A 131 -2.01 -43.28 -24.73
N TRP A 132 -2.93 -44.21 -24.89
CA TRP A 132 -3.85 -44.58 -23.82
C TRP A 132 -4.05 -46.08 -23.71
N VAL A 133 -4.39 -46.51 -22.49
CA VAL A 133 -4.71 -47.89 -22.13
C VAL A 133 -5.97 -47.88 -21.29
N LYS A 134 -6.95 -48.71 -21.66
CA LYS A 134 -8.11 -48.98 -20.81
C LYS A 134 -7.75 -50.13 -19.86
N VAL A 135 -7.86 -49.88 -18.57
CA VAL A 135 -7.48 -50.80 -17.50
C VAL A 135 -8.70 -51.11 -16.64
N ARG A 136 -8.83 -52.38 -16.23
CA ARG A 136 -9.77 -52.81 -15.20
C ARG A 136 -9.01 -53.16 -13.94
N ASP A 137 -9.38 -52.54 -12.84
CA ASP A 137 -8.97 -52.96 -11.51
C ASP A 137 -9.66 -54.29 -11.16
N LYS A 138 -8.91 -55.35 -10.81
CA LYS A 138 -9.52 -56.67 -10.55
C LYS A 138 -10.28 -56.73 -9.23
N ASP A 139 -9.99 -55.85 -8.27
CA ASP A 139 -10.60 -55.89 -6.94
C ASP A 139 -11.90 -55.10 -6.94
N THR A 140 -11.86 -53.88 -7.45
CA THR A 140 -13.02 -52.98 -7.54
C THR A 140 -13.87 -53.22 -8.78
N LYS A 141 -13.38 -54.01 -9.75
CA LYS A 141 -13.99 -54.25 -11.07
C LYS A 141 -14.26 -52.97 -11.87
N THR A 142 -13.62 -51.86 -11.50
CA THR A 142 -13.82 -50.56 -12.13
C THR A 142 -12.90 -50.39 -13.34
N ASP A 143 -13.44 -49.83 -14.42
CA ASP A 143 -12.68 -49.48 -15.62
C ASP A 143 -12.22 -48.02 -15.55
N TYR A 144 -10.98 -47.77 -15.95
CA TYR A 144 -10.45 -46.43 -16.15
C TYR A 144 -9.46 -46.41 -17.32
N TYR A 145 -9.07 -45.22 -17.74
CA TYR A 145 -8.06 -44.99 -18.76
C TYR A 145 -6.80 -44.45 -18.11
N GLU A 146 -5.66 -45.05 -18.43
CA GLU A 146 -4.36 -44.41 -18.30
C GLU A 146 -4.08 -43.68 -19.60
N TYR A 147 -3.82 -42.38 -19.52
CA TYR A 147 -3.67 -41.49 -20.67
C TYR A 147 -2.35 -40.74 -20.59
N PHE A 148 -1.57 -40.83 -21.65
CA PHE A 148 -0.22 -40.31 -21.76
C PHE A 148 -0.13 -39.35 -22.93
N VAL A 149 0.51 -38.20 -22.74
CA VAL A 149 0.68 -37.18 -23.76
C VAL A 149 2.15 -36.80 -23.84
N LYS A 150 2.70 -36.85 -25.06
CA LYS A 150 4.02 -36.32 -25.38
C LYS A 150 3.84 -34.91 -25.96
N TYR A 151 4.17 -33.90 -25.16
CA TYR A 151 3.96 -32.50 -25.51
C TYR A 151 5.29 -31.78 -25.79
N PRO A 152 5.47 -31.14 -26.95
CA PRO A 152 6.68 -30.37 -27.25
C PRO A 152 6.87 -29.20 -26.28
N PHE A 153 8.02 -29.17 -25.62
CA PHE A 153 8.40 -28.11 -24.69
C PHE A 153 9.91 -27.86 -24.73
N SER A 154 10.34 -27.20 -25.80
CA SER A 154 11.76 -26.91 -26.04
C SER A 154 12.33 -25.90 -25.04
N ARG A 155 13.66 -25.83 -24.91
CA ARG A 155 14.32 -24.78 -24.11
C ARG A 155 14.00 -23.37 -24.60
N ALA A 156 13.86 -23.18 -25.91
CA ALA A 156 13.49 -21.89 -26.48
C ALA A 156 12.07 -21.48 -26.06
N GLU A 157 11.13 -22.44 -26.07
CA GLU A 157 9.76 -22.20 -25.59
C GLU A 157 9.73 -21.90 -24.10
N GLN A 158 10.50 -22.65 -23.30
CA GLN A 158 10.64 -22.37 -21.87
C GLN A 158 11.18 -20.96 -21.62
N GLN A 159 12.23 -20.53 -22.33
CA GLN A 159 12.79 -19.18 -22.22
C GLN A 159 11.79 -18.11 -22.62
N ARG A 160 11.00 -18.34 -23.69
CA ARG A 160 9.92 -17.44 -24.11
C ARG A 160 8.89 -17.25 -23.00
N LEU A 161 8.42 -18.34 -22.40
CA LEU A 161 7.44 -18.28 -21.30
C LEU A 161 8.00 -17.62 -20.04
N VAL A 162 9.30 -17.81 -19.75
CA VAL A 162 9.97 -17.11 -18.64
C VAL A 162 10.00 -15.60 -18.91
N ALA A 163 10.40 -15.18 -20.11
CA ALA A 163 10.43 -13.77 -20.47
C ALA A 163 9.03 -13.12 -20.42
N GLU A 164 8.00 -13.81 -20.93
CA GLU A 164 6.62 -13.35 -20.88
C GLU A 164 6.08 -13.26 -19.44
N PHE A 165 6.46 -14.19 -18.56
CA PHE A 165 6.13 -14.11 -17.15
C PHE A 165 6.84 -12.93 -16.47
N GLU A 166 8.15 -12.75 -16.69
CA GLU A 166 8.93 -11.68 -16.09
C GLU A 166 8.41 -10.30 -16.53
N GLU A 167 8.08 -10.12 -17.81
CA GLU A 167 7.48 -8.89 -18.32
C GLU A 167 6.10 -8.61 -17.69
N TYR A 168 5.28 -9.65 -17.55
CA TYR A 168 3.97 -9.54 -16.91
C TYR A 168 4.06 -9.22 -15.41
N ASP A 169 4.95 -9.90 -14.67
CA ASP A 169 5.22 -9.65 -13.24
C ASP A 169 5.75 -8.23 -13.03
N ALA A 170 6.71 -7.79 -13.85
CA ALA A 170 7.22 -6.42 -13.84
C ALA A 170 6.12 -5.37 -14.15
N GLY A 171 5.14 -5.73 -14.99
CA GLY A 171 3.95 -4.90 -15.20
C GLY A 171 3.10 -4.74 -13.95
N LYS A 172 2.92 -5.81 -13.18
CA LYS A 172 2.17 -5.78 -11.91
C LYS A 172 2.93 -5.02 -10.83
N ASP A 173 4.25 -5.13 -10.78
CA ASP A 173 5.08 -4.35 -9.86
C ASP A 173 4.97 -2.84 -10.18
N ARG A 174 4.98 -2.46 -11.48
CA ARG A 174 4.74 -1.07 -11.90
C ARG A 174 3.35 -0.55 -11.49
N GLU A 175 2.29 -1.34 -11.69
CA GLU A 175 0.94 -0.97 -11.22
C GLU A 175 0.93 -0.71 -9.70
N LEU A 176 1.66 -1.50 -8.91
CA LEU A 176 1.75 -1.31 -7.46
C LEU A 176 2.54 -0.04 -7.09
N GLU A 177 3.65 0.24 -7.77
CA GLU A 177 4.46 1.45 -7.57
C GLU A 177 3.71 2.73 -7.95
N GLU A 178 2.93 2.70 -9.03
CA GLU A 178 2.06 3.81 -9.44
C GLU A 178 1.01 4.13 -8.37
N ILE A 179 0.39 3.11 -7.77
CA ILE A 179 -0.56 3.29 -6.66
C ILE A 179 0.14 3.84 -5.42
N GLU A 180 1.30 3.31 -5.06
CA GLU A 180 2.04 3.79 -3.90
C GLU A 180 2.45 5.25 -4.04
N SER A 181 3.03 5.63 -5.19
CA SER A 181 3.43 7.00 -5.47
C SER A 181 2.25 7.96 -5.62
N GLY A 182 1.09 7.46 -6.05
CA GLY A 182 -0.16 8.22 -6.14
C GLY A 182 -0.85 8.48 -4.80
N TYR A 183 -0.42 7.84 -3.70
CA TYR A 183 -1.09 7.97 -2.40
C TYR A 183 -1.13 9.40 -1.88
N ASP A 184 -0.02 10.12 -1.98
CA ASP A 184 0.10 11.50 -1.48
C ASP A 184 -0.48 12.54 -2.45
N THR A 185 -0.88 12.13 -3.67
CA THR A 185 -1.41 13.04 -4.69
C THR A 185 -2.87 12.79 -5.04
N VAL A 186 -3.47 11.65 -4.67
CA VAL A 186 -4.89 11.34 -4.96
C VAL A 186 -5.83 12.43 -4.45
N ASP A 187 -6.59 13.08 -5.34
CA ASP A 187 -7.39 14.26 -5.03
C ASP A 187 -8.90 14.02 -5.12
N SER A 188 -9.36 12.80 -5.39
CA SER A 188 -10.78 12.51 -5.64
C SER A 188 -11.24 11.16 -5.08
N MET A 189 -12.55 11.01 -4.87
CA MET A 189 -13.15 9.73 -4.45
C MET A 189 -13.04 8.66 -5.53
N GLU A 190 -13.09 9.04 -6.81
CA GLU A 190 -12.90 8.14 -7.94
C GLU A 190 -11.48 7.57 -7.94
N GLY A 191 -10.46 8.42 -7.82
CA GLY A 191 -9.07 7.97 -7.72
C GLY A 191 -8.80 7.03 -6.54
N ILE A 192 -9.45 7.26 -5.38
CA ILE A 192 -9.36 6.34 -4.24
C ILE A 192 -10.01 4.98 -4.57
N ARG A 193 -11.17 4.99 -5.24
CA ARG A 193 -11.89 3.75 -5.61
C ARG A 193 -11.10 2.95 -6.64
N ASP A 194 -10.55 3.61 -7.66
CA ASP A 194 -9.75 2.96 -8.70
C ASP A 194 -8.49 2.32 -8.12
N ALA A 195 -7.78 3.02 -7.24
CA ALA A 195 -6.64 2.48 -6.52
C ALA A 195 -7.02 1.21 -5.71
N LEU A 196 -8.16 1.24 -5.00
CA LEU A 196 -8.66 0.08 -4.25
C LEU A 196 -9.04 -1.10 -5.14
N THR A 197 -9.63 -0.84 -6.31
CA THR A 197 -9.95 -1.88 -7.30
C THR A 197 -8.68 -2.54 -7.84
N THR A 198 -7.66 -1.75 -8.17
CA THR A 198 -6.37 -2.29 -8.65
C THR A 198 -5.64 -3.06 -7.54
N LEU A 199 -5.64 -2.56 -6.30
CA LEU A 199 -5.08 -3.28 -5.15
C LEU A 199 -5.79 -4.62 -4.90
N ASP A 200 -7.11 -4.70 -5.06
CA ASP A 200 -7.85 -5.96 -4.96
C ASP A 200 -7.42 -6.96 -6.05
N ALA A 201 -7.24 -6.50 -7.28
CA ALA A 201 -6.71 -7.33 -8.36
C ALA A 201 -5.28 -7.82 -8.09
N LEU A 202 -4.40 -6.93 -7.62
CA LEU A 202 -3.02 -7.26 -7.25
C LEU A 202 -2.96 -8.24 -6.07
N SER A 203 -3.87 -8.14 -5.10
CA SER A 203 -3.96 -9.09 -3.97
C SER A 203 -4.27 -10.53 -4.41
N LYS A 204 -4.98 -10.67 -5.54
CA LYS A 204 -5.29 -11.97 -6.15
C LYS A 204 -4.14 -12.49 -7.02
N TYR A 205 -3.23 -11.61 -7.45
CA TYR A 205 -2.07 -11.96 -8.25
C TYR A 205 -0.88 -12.39 -7.38
N TYR A 206 -0.43 -11.53 -6.47
CA TYR A 206 0.77 -11.79 -5.66
C TYR A 206 0.57 -13.00 -4.74
N PHE A 207 1.64 -13.78 -4.62
CA PHE A 207 1.69 -15.02 -3.84
C PHE A 207 2.73 -14.96 -2.72
N ASP A 208 3.73 -14.08 -2.83
CA ASP A 208 4.74 -13.89 -1.79
C ASP A 208 4.22 -12.98 -0.67
N ASP A 209 4.68 -13.25 0.54
CA ASP A 209 4.19 -12.56 1.74
C ASP A 209 4.59 -11.08 1.77
N VAL A 210 5.73 -10.72 1.17
CA VAL A 210 6.25 -9.35 1.14
C VAL A 210 5.35 -8.43 0.30
N ARG A 211 5.13 -8.77 -0.98
CA ARG A 211 4.25 -7.97 -1.86
C ARG A 211 2.80 -8.05 -1.40
N SER A 212 2.36 -9.20 -0.88
CA SER A 212 1.03 -9.34 -0.29
C SER A 212 0.84 -8.46 0.95
N ALA A 213 1.85 -8.33 1.81
CA ALA A 213 1.82 -7.41 2.95
C ALA A 213 1.79 -5.95 2.50
N LYS A 214 2.57 -5.57 1.49
CA LYS A 214 2.57 -4.23 0.91
C LYS A 214 1.20 -3.85 0.36
N VAL A 215 0.58 -4.72 -0.45
CA VAL A 215 -0.78 -4.51 -0.97
C VAL A 215 -1.80 -4.36 0.15
N ARG A 216 -1.74 -5.20 1.20
CA ARG A 216 -2.64 -5.07 2.37
C ARG A 216 -2.45 -3.74 3.10
N GLY A 217 -1.22 -3.31 3.32
CA GLY A 217 -0.89 -2.04 3.97
C GLY A 217 -1.41 -0.82 3.19
N LEU A 218 -1.17 -0.80 1.87
CA LEU A 218 -1.70 0.25 1.00
C LEU A 218 -3.23 0.24 0.97
N THR A 219 -3.85 -0.94 0.88
CA THR A 219 -5.32 -1.08 0.91
C THR A 219 -5.91 -0.49 2.20
N ALA A 220 -5.29 -0.76 3.35
CA ALA A 220 -5.72 -0.17 4.62
C ALA A 220 -5.56 1.36 4.60
N SER A 221 -4.41 1.86 4.14
CA SER A 221 -4.11 3.30 4.07
C SER A 221 -5.09 4.05 3.15
N TYR A 222 -5.42 3.50 1.99
CA TYR A 222 -6.40 4.08 1.07
C TYR A 222 -7.84 4.04 1.63
N LYS A 223 -8.20 3.02 2.43
CA LYS A 223 -9.50 2.96 3.10
C LYS A 223 -9.65 4.00 4.22
N GLU A 224 -8.56 4.45 4.81
CA GLU A 224 -8.57 5.50 5.85
C GLU A 224 -8.63 6.92 5.27
N LEU A 225 -8.08 7.14 4.06
CA LEU A 225 -8.06 8.45 3.39
C LEU A 225 -9.42 9.18 3.41
N PRO A 226 -10.56 8.55 3.05
CA PRO A 226 -11.86 9.22 3.09
C PRO A 226 -12.25 9.79 4.45
N LYS A 227 -11.76 9.20 5.56
CA LYS A 227 -12.05 9.69 6.91
C LYS A 227 -11.37 11.03 7.19
N SER A 228 -10.22 11.28 6.56
CA SER A 228 -9.47 12.54 6.70
C SER A 228 -10.03 13.69 5.85
N ILE A 229 -11.04 13.44 5.01
CA ILE A 229 -11.63 14.51 4.20
C ILE A 229 -12.34 15.50 5.12
N ALA A 230 -12.02 16.78 4.99
CA ALA A 230 -12.59 17.87 5.78
C ALA A 230 -13.20 18.94 4.88
N LEU A 231 -14.26 19.58 5.38
CA LEU A 231 -14.84 20.78 4.80
C LEU A 231 -14.04 22.00 5.29
N THR A 232 -13.53 22.80 4.35
CA THR A 232 -12.69 23.97 4.60
C THR A 232 -13.22 25.17 3.84
N GLY A 233 -12.88 26.38 4.27
CA GLY A 233 -13.28 27.58 3.55
C GLY A 233 -12.59 28.83 4.06
N SER A 234 -12.65 29.88 3.25
CA SER A 234 -12.00 31.16 3.48
C SER A 234 -12.82 32.30 2.88
N PHE A 235 -12.89 33.43 3.58
CA PHE A 235 -13.48 34.65 3.04
C PHE A 235 -12.52 35.32 2.07
N THR A 236 -13.03 35.72 0.90
CA THR A 236 -12.27 36.41 -0.16
C THR A 236 -12.58 37.90 -0.21
N SER A 237 -13.83 38.26 0.09
CA SER A 237 -14.31 39.62 0.32
C SER A 237 -15.31 39.62 1.48
N GLY A 238 -15.69 40.80 2.01
CA GLY A 238 -16.55 40.91 3.21
C GLY A 238 -17.84 40.08 3.17
N ASN A 239 -18.36 39.79 1.97
CA ASN A 239 -19.65 39.13 1.74
C ASN A 239 -19.52 37.86 0.88
N GLU A 240 -18.32 37.29 0.75
CA GLU A 240 -18.06 36.10 -0.06
C GLU A 240 -17.23 35.07 0.71
N LEU A 241 -17.75 33.85 0.80
CA LEU A 241 -17.13 32.70 1.45
C LEU A 241 -16.87 31.60 0.42
N ASN A 242 -15.59 31.31 0.17
CA ASN A 242 -15.17 30.21 -0.68
C ASN A 242 -15.01 28.94 0.15
N VAL A 243 -15.70 27.86 -0.24
CA VAL A 243 -15.73 26.58 0.47
C VAL A 243 -15.24 25.46 -0.44
N GLY A 244 -14.44 24.55 0.10
CA GLY A 244 -13.97 23.37 -0.60
C GLY A 244 -13.64 22.25 0.35
N PHE A 245 -13.10 21.16 -0.20
CA PHE A 245 -12.71 19.99 0.57
C PHE A 245 -11.20 19.85 0.60
N THR A 246 -10.69 19.33 1.71
CA THR A 246 -9.29 18.94 1.83
C THR A 246 -9.19 17.50 2.30
N ILE A 247 -8.11 16.83 1.94
CA ILE A 247 -7.74 15.50 2.44
C ILE A 247 -6.33 15.61 3.00
N ALA A 248 -6.10 15.25 4.26
CA ALA A 248 -4.80 15.45 4.92
C ALA A 248 -4.17 16.86 4.72
N GLY A 249 -5.02 17.90 4.61
CA GLY A 249 -4.58 19.30 4.42
C GLY A 249 -4.30 19.75 2.98
N ARG A 250 -4.44 18.89 1.97
CA ARG A 250 -4.34 19.27 0.54
C ARG A 250 -5.72 19.32 -0.13
N ARG A 251 -5.86 20.08 -1.22
CA ARG A 251 -7.14 20.24 -1.96
C ARG A 251 -7.67 18.87 -2.39
N PHE A 252 -8.97 18.66 -2.17
CA PHE A 252 -9.70 17.47 -2.55
C PHE A 252 -10.86 17.88 -3.45
N ARG A 253 -10.88 17.32 -4.67
CA ARG A 253 -11.88 17.56 -5.70
C ARG A 253 -13.12 16.73 -5.39
N HIS A 254 -14.19 17.43 -5.03
CA HIS A 254 -15.48 16.81 -4.81
C HIS A 254 -16.60 17.78 -5.18
N HIS A 255 -17.40 17.42 -6.17
CA HIS A 255 -18.51 18.22 -6.65
C HIS A 255 -19.79 17.77 -5.94
N ALA A 256 -19.95 18.16 -4.67
CA ALA A 256 -21.19 17.96 -3.95
C ALA A 256 -21.93 19.28 -3.70
N PRO A 257 -23.27 19.27 -3.79
CA PRO A 257 -24.05 20.41 -3.37
C PRO A 257 -23.85 20.65 -1.87
N VAL A 258 -23.71 21.93 -1.50
CA VAL A 258 -23.67 22.36 -0.10
C VAL A 258 -25.01 22.97 0.29
N THR A 259 -25.40 22.76 1.55
CA THR A 259 -26.52 23.45 2.19
C THR A 259 -25.96 24.50 3.12
N VAL A 260 -26.46 25.72 3.02
CA VAL A 260 -25.96 26.87 3.78
C VAL A 260 -27.07 27.43 4.67
N LYS A 261 -26.73 27.76 5.90
CA LYS A 261 -27.58 28.47 6.86
C LYS A 261 -26.75 29.55 7.54
N SER A 262 -27.38 30.64 7.97
CA SER A 262 -26.76 31.60 8.88
C SER A 262 -27.71 31.91 10.02
N ASN A 263 -27.17 32.35 11.14
CA ASN A 263 -27.95 32.89 12.25
C ASN A 263 -28.26 34.39 12.12
N CYS A 264 -27.57 35.12 11.23
CA CYS A 264 -27.77 36.55 11.02
C CYS A 264 -27.73 37.00 9.55
N ALA A 265 -26.92 36.34 8.70
CA ALA A 265 -26.75 36.76 7.32
C ALA A 265 -27.94 36.35 6.45
N SER A 266 -28.35 37.25 5.55
CA SER A 266 -29.45 37.09 4.61
C SER A 266 -28.94 36.90 3.17
N ASP A 267 -29.86 36.69 2.21
CA ASP A 267 -29.56 36.54 0.78
C ASP A 267 -28.44 35.53 0.44
N LEU A 268 -28.42 34.41 1.16
CA LEU A 268 -27.46 33.32 0.95
C LEU A 268 -27.65 32.69 -0.45
N GLN A 269 -26.67 32.88 -1.33
CA GLN A 269 -26.60 32.21 -2.63
C GLN A 269 -25.36 31.32 -2.71
N VAL A 270 -25.48 30.22 -3.44
CA VAL A 270 -24.41 29.24 -3.61
C VAL A 270 -24.17 29.05 -5.10
N ASP A 271 -23.01 29.47 -5.55
CA ASP A 271 -22.50 29.19 -6.88
C ASP A 271 -21.39 28.14 -6.81
N ILE A 272 -21.21 27.40 -7.90
CA ILE A 272 -20.15 26.38 -8.01
C ILE A 272 -19.16 26.86 -9.05
N ASP A 273 -17.91 27.05 -8.63
CA ASP A 273 -16.80 27.43 -9.51
C ASP A 273 -15.60 26.51 -9.27
N ASP A 274 -15.09 25.88 -10.34
CA ASP A 274 -13.94 24.95 -10.32
C ASP A 274 -13.94 23.90 -9.17
N GLY A 275 -15.12 23.39 -8.79
CA GLY A 275 -15.25 22.40 -7.71
C GLY A 275 -15.09 22.96 -6.29
N ALA A 276 -15.06 24.29 -6.14
CA ALA A 276 -15.34 25.00 -4.91
C ALA A 276 -16.78 25.56 -4.95
N SER A 277 -17.39 25.71 -3.78
CA SER A 277 -18.66 26.42 -3.62
C SER A 277 -18.38 27.85 -3.17
N VAL A 278 -18.79 28.82 -3.97
CA VAL A 278 -18.75 30.25 -3.64
C VAL A 278 -20.09 30.59 -3.00
N ILE A 279 -20.05 31.08 -1.76
CA ILE A 279 -21.24 31.48 -1.02
C ILE A 279 -21.24 32.99 -0.91
N THR A 280 -22.24 33.63 -1.50
CA THR A 280 -22.47 35.08 -1.35
C THR A 280 -23.60 35.31 -0.35
N PHE A 281 -23.50 36.38 0.44
CA PHE A 281 -24.44 36.68 1.52
C PHE A 281 -24.46 38.16 1.85
N ASP A 282 -25.54 38.62 2.49
CA ASP A 282 -25.63 39.95 3.10
C ASP A 282 -25.46 39.83 4.62
N SER A 283 -24.46 40.52 5.18
CA SER A 283 -24.17 40.56 6.62
C SER A 283 -24.62 41.87 7.31
N SER A 284 -25.47 42.68 6.67
CA SER A 284 -25.90 43.98 7.19
C SER A 284 -26.63 43.88 8.54
N ASP A 285 -27.35 42.77 8.77
CA ASP A 285 -28.11 42.51 10.00
C ASP A 285 -27.30 41.77 11.09
N CYS A 286 -26.02 41.47 10.84
CA CYS A 286 -25.15 40.77 11.80
C CYS A 286 -24.59 41.75 12.85
N LEU A 287 -25.02 41.60 14.10
CA LEU A 287 -24.62 42.47 15.20
C LEU A 287 -23.19 42.16 15.67
N PRO A 288 -22.29 43.16 15.81
CA PRO A 288 -20.87 42.92 16.12
C PRO A 288 -20.61 42.27 17.49
N ASP A 289 -21.59 42.36 18.39
CA ASP A 289 -21.51 41.88 19.77
C ASP A 289 -21.97 40.41 19.89
N GLU A 290 -22.55 39.85 18.83
CA GLU A 290 -23.10 38.51 18.78
C GLU A 290 -22.16 37.53 18.08
N GLU A 291 -22.33 36.23 18.36
CA GLU A 291 -21.62 35.18 17.63
C GLU A 291 -22.28 34.99 16.26
N ASN A 292 -21.78 35.66 15.23
CA ASN A 292 -22.31 35.53 13.88
C ASN A 292 -21.57 34.44 13.09
N TYR A 293 -22.32 33.59 12.40
CA TYR A 293 -21.74 32.53 11.59
C TYR A 293 -22.56 32.13 10.37
N ILE A 294 -21.88 31.54 9.40
CA ILE A 294 -22.46 30.74 8.33
C ILE A 294 -22.16 29.26 8.61
N GLU A 295 -23.18 28.45 8.73
CA GLU A 295 -23.10 26.99 8.82
C GLU A 295 -23.25 26.38 7.44
N VAL A 296 -22.19 25.70 6.99
CA VAL A 296 -22.16 24.99 5.72
C VAL A 296 -22.19 23.49 6.00
N THR A 297 -23.08 22.80 5.29
CA THR A 297 -23.24 21.36 5.36
C THR A 297 -23.05 20.75 3.99
N ALA A 298 -22.22 19.73 3.89
CA ALA A 298 -22.00 18.95 2.67
C ALA A 298 -22.16 17.46 2.93
N ARG A 299 -22.38 16.68 1.87
CA ARG A 299 -22.33 15.22 1.91
C ARG A 299 -21.23 14.68 1.01
N ILE A 300 -20.47 13.74 1.56
CA ILE A 300 -19.50 12.93 0.83
C ILE A 300 -19.88 11.48 1.09
N ASP A 301 -20.35 10.80 0.04
CA ASP A 301 -21.03 9.51 0.14
C ASP A 301 -22.10 9.51 1.25
N SER A 302 -21.96 8.66 2.27
CA SER A 302 -22.89 8.56 3.40
C SER A 302 -22.58 9.54 4.54
N ARG A 303 -21.44 10.24 4.51
CA ARG A 303 -20.97 11.09 5.60
C ARG A 303 -21.45 12.53 5.42
N LYS A 304 -22.09 13.06 6.45
CA LYS A 304 -22.44 14.48 6.56
C LYS A 304 -21.27 15.23 7.20
N LEU A 305 -20.78 16.27 6.52
CA LEU A 305 -19.81 17.21 7.05
C LEU A 305 -20.53 18.53 7.32
N THR A 306 -20.40 19.07 8.53
CA THR A 306 -20.97 20.37 8.90
C THR A 306 -19.87 21.22 9.52
N ARG A 307 -19.73 22.47 9.06
CA ARG A 307 -18.78 23.43 9.62
C ARG A 307 -19.38 24.82 9.70
N ARG A 308 -19.06 25.54 10.78
CA ARG A 308 -19.42 26.95 10.96
C ARG A 308 -18.22 27.84 10.62
N PHE A 309 -18.49 28.93 9.93
CA PHE A 309 -17.54 29.98 9.56
C PHE A 309 -17.98 31.26 10.24
N SER A 310 -17.13 31.84 11.08
CA SER A 310 -17.47 33.06 11.82
C SER A 310 -17.48 34.28 10.89
N LEU A 311 -18.48 35.13 11.05
CA LEU A 311 -18.62 36.41 10.36
C LEU A 311 -18.06 37.58 11.17
N ASN A 312 -17.61 37.34 12.41
CA ASN A 312 -17.09 38.37 13.29
C ASN A 312 -15.74 38.88 12.75
N GLY A 313 -15.66 40.18 12.45
CA GLY A 313 -14.46 40.82 11.87
C GLY A 313 -14.57 41.20 10.39
N LEU A 314 -15.70 40.90 9.71
CA LEU A 314 -15.91 41.30 8.30
C LEU A 314 -16.21 42.81 8.13
N ASN A 315 -16.80 43.46 9.15
CA ASN A 315 -17.24 44.86 9.12
C ASN A 315 -16.32 45.84 9.86
N SER A 316 -15.22 45.38 10.47
CA SER A 316 -14.21 46.26 11.05
C SER A 316 -13.28 46.75 9.94
N GLY A 317 -13.48 47.99 9.49
CA GLY A 317 -12.61 48.69 8.52
C GLY A 317 -11.19 48.97 9.02
N GLN A 318 -10.52 47.99 9.61
CA GLN A 318 -9.11 48.04 9.99
C GLN A 318 -8.46 46.70 9.67
N GLN A 319 -7.57 46.78 8.68
CA GLN A 319 -6.24 46.15 8.64
C GLN A 319 -6.22 44.63 8.81
N ASN A 320 -5.64 43.93 7.83
CA ASN A 320 -4.92 42.66 8.02
C ASN A 320 -4.47 42.47 9.48
N GLU A 321 -5.29 41.82 10.31
CA GLU A 321 -4.85 41.34 11.61
C GLU A 321 -3.90 40.20 11.32
N LYS A 322 -2.63 40.59 11.17
CA LYS A 322 -1.58 39.71 10.71
C LYS A 322 -1.34 38.67 11.79
N PHE A 323 -2.00 37.53 11.66
CA PHE A 323 -1.65 36.32 12.37
C PHE A 323 -0.16 36.04 12.06
N SER A 324 0.70 36.23 13.06
CA SER A 324 2.15 36.19 12.87
C SER A 324 2.81 35.71 14.13
N VAL A 325 2.93 34.39 14.24
CA VAL A 325 3.69 33.73 15.29
C VAL A 325 4.97 33.19 14.65
N VAL A 326 6.11 33.52 15.26
CA VAL A 326 7.42 33.14 14.71
C VAL A 326 8.23 32.42 15.79
N PRO A 327 8.70 31.18 15.57
CA PRO A 327 9.62 30.50 16.47
C PRO A 327 10.98 31.21 16.43
N GLN A 328 11.57 31.45 17.60
CA GLN A 328 12.86 32.14 17.71
C GLN A 328 13.74 31.54 18.80
N GLY A 329 15.04 31.80 18.69
CA GLY A 329 16.02 31.38 19.69
C GLY A 329 16.47 29.93 19.49
N GLN A 330 16.55 29.19 20.60
CA GLN A 330 17.02 27.82 20.65
C GLN A 330 15.95 26.92 21.27
N ILE A 331 15.86 25.69 20.79
CA ILE A 331 15.01 24.65 21.37
C ILE A 331 15.80 23.93 22.45
N VAL A 332 15.25 23.83 23.66
CA VAL A 332 15.83 23.02 24.73
C VAL A 332 14.98 21.78 24.92
N LEU A 333 15.60 20.62 24.89
CA LEU A 333 14.95 19.34 25.08
C LEU A 333 15.53 18.63 26.30
N SER A 334 14.67 17.96 27.06
CA SER A 334 15.09 17.18 28.23
C SER A 334 14.31 15.87 28.29
N ALA A 335 15.01 14.77 28.58
CA ALA A 335 14.40 13.46 28.74
C ALA A 335 14.12 13.15 30.21
N ASP A 336 12.99 12.52 30.52
CA ASP A 336 12.70 12.10 31.90
C ASP A 336 13.55 10.89 32.31
N SER A 337 13.95 10.07 31.33
CA SER A 337 14.78 8.88 31.56
C SER A 337 15.72 8.62 30.38
N ILE A 338 16.91 8.11 30.68
CA ILE A 338 17.96 7.78 29.71
C ILE A 338 18.47 6.37 30.00
N ASP A 339 18.33 5.46 29.04
CA ASP A 339 18.93 4.12 29.07
C ASP A 339 20.06 4.04 28.03
N ALA A 340 21.29 4.15 28.53
CA ALA A 340 22.49 4.08 27.71
C ALA A 340 22.75 2.69 27.09
N ALA A 341 22.25 1.61 27.70
CA ALA A 341 22.46 0.25 27.20
C ALA A 341 21.57 -0.05 25.99
N SER A 342 20.30 0.34 26.07
CA SER A 342 19.35 0.18 24.95
C SER A 342 19.36 1.35 23.96
N ARG A 343 20.07 2.44 24.28
CA ARG A 343 20.09 3.71 23.53
C ARG A 343 18.69 4.28 23.34
N THR A 344 17.94 4.30 24.44
CA THR A 344 16.58 4.84 24.46
C THR A 344 16.44 5.94 25.50
N ILE A 345 15.57 6.89 25.20
CA ILE A 345 15.13 7.94 26.12
C ILE A 345 13.62 7.86 26.29
N GLY A 346 13.14 8.05 27.51
CA GLY A 346 11.72 8.01 27.83
C GLY A 346 11.21 9.39 28.20
N ASN A 347 10.09 9.77 27.57
CA ASN A 347 9.45 11.08 27.59
C ASN A 347 10.37 12.23 27.22
N ILE A 348 9.89 13.18 26.42
CA ILE A 348 10.67 14.34 26.02
C ILE A 348 9.90 15.60 26.39
N SER A 349 10.49 16.44 27.21
CA SER A 349 10.03 17.80 27.44
C SER A 349 10.70 18.75 26.46
N VAL A 350 9.93 19.68 25.88
CA VAL A 350 10.45 20.78 25.06
C VAL A 350 10.24 22.11 25.75
N ARG A 351 11.24 22.98 25.64
CA ARG A 351 11.13 24.42 25.88
C ARG A 351 11.47 25.18 24.59
N LEU A 352 10.51 25.96 24.11
CA LEU A 352 10.60 26.73 22.87
C LEU A 352 10.09 28.16 23.10
N THR A 353 10.68 29.14 22.41
CA THR A 353 10.15 30.52 22.40
C THR A 353 9.40 30.81 21.10
N LEU A 354 8.16 31.26 21.25
CA LEU A 354 7.34 31.81 20.17
C LEU A 354 7.23 33.32 20.33
N ASN A 355 7.46 34.07 19.27
CA ASN A 355 7.23 35.51 19.24
C ASN A 355 5.88 35.79 18.57
N ASN A 356 4.89 36.21 19.36
CA ASN A 356 3.65 36.75 18.83
C ASN A 356 3.88 38.17 18.32
N ARG A 357 4.12 38.29 17.01
CA ARG A 357 4.31 39.56 16.31
C ARG A 357 3.00 40.17 15.85
N GLY A 358 1.92 39.38 15.84
CA GLY A 358 0.57 39.83 15.54
C GLY A 358 -0.06 40.65 16.67
N THR A 359 -1.27 41.13 16.41
CA THR A 359 -2.12 41.81 17.41
C THR A 359 -3.15 40.86 18.02
N THR A 360 -3.27 39.64 17.51
CA THR A 360 -4.28 38.65 17.89
C THR A 360 -3.70 37.58 18.82
N ALA A 361 -4.56 37.02 19.66
CA ALA A 361 -4.25 35.80 20.40
C ALA A 361 -4.08 34.61 19.44
N PHE A 362 -3.39 33.55 19.88
CA PHE A 362 -3.30 32.28 19.16
C PHE A 362 -3.50 31.10 20.13
N GLY A 363 -4.18 30.06 19.65
CA GLY A 363 -4.21 28.75 20.26
C GLY A 363 -3.07 27.88 19.73
N LEU A 364 -2.35 27.19 20.59
CA LEU A 364 -1.33 26.22 20.22
C LEU A 364 -1.90 24.82 20.32
N LYS A 365 -1.88 24.07 19.21
CA LYS A 365 -2.44 22.71 19.14
C LYS A 365 -1.38 21.63 19.21
N SER A 366 -0.34 21.76 18.40
CA SER A 366 0.73 20.78 18.37
C SER A 366 2.07 21.37 17.93
N ILE A 367 3.13 20.69 18.33
CA ILE A 367 4.50 20.92 17.87
C ILE A 367 5.01 19.56 17.37
N GLU A 368 5.60 19.54 16.18
CA GLU A 368 6.22 18.35 15.60
C GLU A 368 7.67 18.67 15.28
N LEU A 369 8.61 17.92 15.88
CA LEU A 369 10.05 18.14 15.73
C LEU A 369 10.75 16.92 15.13
N ASN A 370 11.48 17.16 14.04
CA ASN A 370 12.49 16.27 13.51
C ASN A 370 13.84 16.63 14.13
N ILE A 371 14.29 15.79 15.05
CA ILE A 371 15.55 15.96 15.77
C ILE A 371 16.59 15.04 15.12
N PRO A 372 17.71 15.58 14.59
CA PRO A 372 18.83 14.77 14.14
C PRO A 372 19.23 13.70 15.15
N GLY A 373 19.27 12.45 14.71
CA GLY A 373 19.59 11.32 15.57
C GLY A 373 18.39 10.66 16.25
N ILE A 374 17.16 11.18 16.10
CA ILE A 374 15.93 10.46 16.46
C ILE A 374 15.22 10.07 15.15
N SER A 375 14.95 8.78 14.97
CA SER A 375 14.38 8.25 13.71
C SER A 375 12.91 8.61 13.48
N THR A 376 12.21 8.99 14.54
CA THR A 376 10.78 9.33 14.52
C THR A 376 10.59 10.79 14.95
N PRO A 377 9.68 11.55 14.30
CA PRO A 377 9.33 12.88 14.75
C PRO A 377 8.84 12.85 16.21
N VAL A 378 9.29 13.79 17.02
CA VAL A 378 8.78 13.98 18.38
C VAL A 378 7.56 14.90 18.30
N ILE A 379 6.41 14.37 18.70
CA ILE A 379 5.12 15.05 18.59
C ILE A 379 4.66 15.45 19.99
N PHE A 380 4.45 16.75 20.17
CA PHE A 380 3.82 17.35 21.34
C PHE A 380 2.40 17.72 20.93
N ASP A 381 1.42 16.91 21.27
CA ASP A 381 0.01 17.15 20.95
C ASP A 381 -0.78 17.67 22.17
N ASN A 382 -2.08 17.93 22.00
CA ASN A 382 -3.01 18.27 23.08
C ASN A 382 -2.56 19.45 23.98
N ILE A 383 -1.78 20.39 23.43
CA ILE A 383 -1.28 21.54 24.20
C ILE A 383 -2.44 22.48 24.57
N ASP A 384 -3.44 22.61 23.69
CA ASP A 384 -4.71 23.36 23.83
C ASP A 384 -4.62 24.73 24.54
N GLY A 385 -3.43 25.34 24.56
CA GLY A 385 -3.15 26.58 25.26
C GLY A 385 -3.49 27.79 24.39
N ILE A 386 -4.20 28.76 24.97
CA ILE A 386 -4.50 30.04 24.32
C ILE A 386 -3.57 31.11 24.88
N TYR A 387 -2.83 31.78 24.00
CA TYR A 387 -1.86 32.82 24.34
C TYR A 387 -2.29 34.16 23.75
N SER A 388 -2.59 35.12 24.63
CA SER A 388 -3.00 36.48 24.25
C SER A 388 -1.86 37.50 24.39
N THR A 389 -0.74 37.12 25.00
CA THR A 389 0.41 38.01 25.20
C THR A 389 1.09 38.34 23.86
N ARG A 390 1.43 39.62 23.66
CA ARG A 390 2.25 40.07 22.53
C ARG A 390 3.73 39.94 22.88
N GLY A 391 4.56 39.59 21.89
CA GLY A 391 6.01 39.43 22.09
C GLY A 391 6.39 37.99 22.44
N LEU A 392 7.45 37.83 23.24
CA LEU A 392 8.06 36.54 23.51
C LEU A 392 7.25 35.72 24.51
N ILE A 393 6.90 34.50 24.11
CA ILE A 393 6.15 33.52 24.90
C ILE A 393 6.99 32.26 24.99
N GLN A 394 7.20 31.76 26.19
CA GLN A 394 7.85 30.49 26.42
C GLN A 394 6.82 29.38 26.49
N ILE A 395 6.99 28.36 25.65
CA ILE A 395 6.17 27.17 25.61
C ILE A 395 6.95 26.04 26.27
N ASN A 396 6.28 25.32 27.18
CA ASN A 396 6.75 24.04 27.67
C ASN A 396 5.71 22.97 27.32
N ALA A 397 6.13 21.85 26.75
CA ALA A 397 5.24 20.75 26.41
C ALA A 397 5.96 19.41 26.62
N LEU A 398 5.17 18.35 26.83
CA LEU A 398 5.65 16.99 27.05
C LEU A 398 5.18 16.09 25.91
N ALA A 399 6.10 15.31 25.36
CA ALA A 399 5.80 14.22 24.46
C ALA A 399 6.04 12.91 25.21
N GLU A 400 4.98 12.15 25.43
CA GLU A 400 5.06 10.84 26.11
C GLU A 400 5.50 9.76 25.11
N GLY A 401 6.42 8.90 25.53
CA GLY A 401 6.87 7.79 24.70
C GLY A 401 8.32 7.37 24.93
N THR A 402 8.77 6.39 24.16
CA THR A 402 10.16 5.91 24.18
C THR A 402 10.78 6.13 22.81
N TYR A 403 11.93 6.80 22.78
CA TYR A 403 12.61 7.21 21.55
C TYR A 403 13.99 6.58 21.48
N ARG A 404 14.36 6.09 20.30
CA ARG A 404 15.69 5.51 20.06
C ARG A 404 16.65 6.58 19.56
N VAL A 405 17.84 6.64 20.16
CA VAL A 405 18.88 7.62 19.81
C VAL A 405 20.13 6.90 19.29
N PRO A 406 20.28 6.70 17.97
CA PRO A 406 21.56 6.32 17.37
C PRO A 406 22.69 7.31 17.69
N ALA A 407 23.93 6.79 17.76
CA ALA A 407 25.11 7.59 18.08
C ALA A 407 25.26 8.78 17.12
N VAL A 408 25.24 9.99 17.67
CA VAL A 408 25.31 11.23 16.89
C VAL A 408 26.78 11.49 16.49
N SER A 409 26.99 11.77 15.20
CA SER A 409 28.27 12.27 14.68
C SER A 409 28.55 13.66 15.27
N LYS A 410 29.73 13.86 15.86
CA LYS A 410 30.22 15.14 16.42
C LYS A 410 30.17 16.26 15.37
N SER A 411 29.04 16.94 15.25
CA SER A 411 28.83 18.11 14.41
C SER A 411 28.54 19.30 15.32
N THR A 412 29.06 20.47 14.98
CA THR A 412 29.11 21.64 15.88
C THR A 412 27.86 22.54 15.86
N LEU A 413 26.81 22.16 15.12
CA LEU A 413 25.50 22.82 15.21
C LEU A 413 24.38 21.84 14.84
N HIS A 414 23.57 21.47 15.83
CA HIS A 414 22.42 20.61 15.62
C HIS A 414 21.15 21.47 15.46
N VAL A 415 20.53 21.40 14.28
CA VAL A 415 19.29 22.14 13.95
C VAL A 415 18.13 21.16 13.93
N ALA A 416 17.07 21.47 14.68
CA ALA A 416 15.82 20.74 14.63
C ALA A 416 14.87 21.44 13.66
N ASN A 417 14.25 20.65 12.79
CA ASN A 417 13.28 21.12 11.81
C ASN A 417 11.90 20.62 12.20
N GLY A 418 10.85 21.37 11.91
CA GLY A 418 9.53 20.96 12.35
C GLY A 418 8.40 21.87 11.91
N THR A 419 7.22 21.59 12.45
CA THR A 419 6.05 22.45 12.28
C THR A 419 5.36 22.70 13.61
N ILE A 420 4.83 23.90 13.77
CA ILE A 420 3.93 24.27 14.87
C ILE A 420 2.56 24.50 14.26
N THR A 421 1.55 23.84 14.82
CA THR A 421 0.15 24.06 14.45
C THR A 421 -0.47 25.03 15.43
N VAL A 422 -0.85 26.19 14.92
CA VAL A 422 -1.54 27.24 15.67
C VAL A 422 -2.92 27.49 15.08
N VAL A 423 -3.82 27.97 15.93
CA VAL A 423 -5.20 28.26 15.58
C VAL A 423 -5.52 29.68 16.01
N ASN A 424 -6.11 30.47 15.14
CA ASN A 424 -6.70 31.74 15.57
C ASN A 424 -7.92 31.42 16.47
N PRO A 425 -7.95 31.83 17.74
CA PRO A 425 -9.02 31.47 18.66
C PRO A 425 -10.37 32.10 18.27
N VAL A 426 -10.34 33.18 17.49
CA VAL A 426 -11.53 33.89 17.01
C VAL A 426 -12.01 33.27 15.68
N THR A 427 -11.13 33.21 14.67
CA THR A 427 -11.53 32.76 13.31
C THR A 427 -11.44 31.25 13.13
N GLN A 428 -10.84 30.53 14.07
CA GLN A 428 -10.53 29.10 13.99
C GLN A 428 -9.68 28.72 12.76
N ALA A 429 -9.04 29.70 12.13
CA ALA A 429 -8.08 29.49 11.05
C ALA A 429 -6.86 28.73 11.61
N VAL A 430 -6.51 27.63 10.95
CA VAL A 430 -5.35 26.81 11.32
C VAL A 430 -4.19 27.22 10.45
N GLU A 431 -3.06 27.55 11.07
CA GLU A 431 -1.81 27.83 10.36
C GLU A 431 -0.71 26.89 10.83
N ARG A 432 0.09 26.41 9.87
CA ARG A 432 1.27 25.59 10.14
C ARG A 432 2.52 26.41 9.91
N ILE A 433 3.22 26.71 11.00
CA ILE A 433 4.45 27.48 10.97
C ILE A 433 5.61 26.51 10.90
N ARG A 434 6.42 26.62 9.84
CA ARG A 434 7.69 25.88 9.76
C ARG A 434 8.68 26.46 10.75
N LEU A 435 9.41 25.57 11.42
CA LEU A 435 10.50 25.94 12.32
C LEU A 435 11.79 25.25 11.89
N SER A 436 12.88 25.97 12.02
CA SER A 436 14.24 25.48 11.84
C SER A 436 15.10 26.27 12.81
N LEU A 437 15.41 25.68 13.96
CA LEU A 437 16.12 26.34 15.05
C LEU A 437 17.23 25.44 15.58
N PRO A 438 18.33 26.02 16.09
CA PRO A 438 19.30 25.25 16.84
C PRO A 438 18.62 24.59 18.05
N TYR A 439 19.08 23.40 18.45
CA TYR A 439 18.63 22.76 19.68
C TYR A 439 19.79 22.33 20.58
N SER A 440 19.47 22.10 21.85
CA SER A 440 20.30 21.40 22.82
C SER A 440 19.47 20.34 23.52
N CYS A 441 20.05 19.18 23.82
CA CYS A 441 19.42 18.14 24.62
C CYS A 441 20.37 17.62 25.72
N ASP A 442 19.83 16.94 26.72
CA ASP A 442 20.58 16.41 27.87
C ASP A 442 20.99 14.93 27.73
N TRP A 443 20.72 14.33 26.56
CA TRP A 443 20.96 12.91 26.25
C TRP A 443 21.99 12.67 25.13
N GLU A 444 22.84 13.67 24.82
CA GLU A 444 23.95 13.53 23.85
C GLU A 444 25.03 12.54 24.30
#